data_AF-A0A832LQ98-F1
#
_entry.id   AF-A0A832LQ98-F1
#
_cell.length_a   1.000
_cell.length_b   1.000
_cell.length_c   1.000
_cell.angle_alpha   90.00
_cell.angle_beta   90.00
_cell.angle_gamma   90.00
#
_symmetry.space_group_name_H-M   'P 1'
#
loop_
_entity.id
_entity.type
_entity.pdbx_description
1 polymer ?
#
loop_
_entity_poly.entity_id
_entity_poly.type
_entity_poly.pdbx_seq_one_letter_code
_entity_poly.pdbx_strand_id
1 'polypeptide(L)'
;MKNGDLATLLLKGTAVGTVLYQGTRNSWSYGEFSPFDAFAAFAEVFGRWSLLMHADGAEERLSPEAGVELREAEYAIDALKAELRTNETDPPRRLAQVNIDGRLIEWKEF
;
A
#
# COMPACT_ATOMS: atom_id res chain seq x y z
N MET A 1 15.93 -2.41 -2.48
CA MET A 1 16.03 -0.97 -2.76
C MET A 1 16.97 -0.35 -1.73
N LYS A 2 17.62 0.76 -2.05
CA LYS A 2 18.41 1.59 -1.14
C LYS A 2 17.58 2.81 -0.73
N ASN A 3 17.82 3.34 0.46
CA ASN A 3 17.15 4.56 0.93
C ASN A 3 17.36 5.69 -0.09
N GLY A 4 16.27 6.34 -0.50
CA GLY A 4 16.23 7.36 -1.54
C GLY A 4 15.94 6.84 -2.95
N ASP A 5 15.83 5.51 -3.15
CA ASP A 5 15.43 4.95 -4.44
C ASP A 5 13.98 5.33 -4.77
N LEU A 6 13.75 5.74 -6.02
CA LEU A 6 12.42 6.01 -6.55
C LEU A 6 11.90 4.80 -7.35
N ALA A 7 10.67 4.41 -7.08
CA ALA A 7 9.95 3.38 -7.83
C ALA A 7 8.60 3.91 -8.33
N THR A 8 8.09 3.34 -9.43
CA THR A 8 6.70 3.50 -9.85
C THR A 8 5.86 2.39 -9.21
N LEU A 9 4.77 2.77 -8.55
CA LEU A 9 3.75 1.83 -8.10
C LEU A 9 2.76 1.56 -9.23
N LEU A 10 2.52 0.27 -9.50
CA LEU A 10 1.49 -0.18 -10.41
C LEU A 10 0.41 -0.92 -9.64
N LEU A 11 -0.85 -0.59 -9.93
CA LEU A 11 -2.04 -1.33 -9.46
C LEU A 11 -2.80 -1.83 -10.68
N LYS A 12 -3.04 -3.14 -10.75
CA LYS A 12 -3.61 -3.81 -11.94
C LYS A 12 -2.86 -3.44 -13.24
N GLY A 13 -1.54 -3.30 -13.16
CA GLY A 13 -0.68 -2.88 -14.27
C GLY A 13 -0.76 -1.39 -14.64
N THR A 14 -1.57 -0.59 -13.95
CA THR A 14 -1.68 0.86 -14.17
C THR A 14 -0.73 1.60 -13.24
N ALA A 15 0.10 2.50 -13.77
CA ALA A 15 0.96 3.35 -12.94
C ALA A 15 0.09 4.36 -12.17
N VAL A 16 0.13 4.30 -10.83
CA VAL A 16 -0.72 5.13 -9.96
C VAL A 16 0.06 6.13 -9.12
N GLY A 17 1.40 6.08 -9.14
CA GLY A 17 2.20 7.04 -8.41
C GLY A 17 3.64 6.61 -8.27
N THR A 18 4.41 7.42 -7.56
CA THR A 18 5.80 7.12 -7.22
C THR A 18 5.97 6.83 -5.73
N VAL A 19 6.94 5.97 -5.42
CA VAL A 19 7.34 5.59 -4.06
C VAL A 19 8.80 5.96 -3.87
N LEU A 20 9.09 6.82 -2.89
CA LEU A 20 10.43 7.09 -2.41
C LEU A 20 10.74 6.15 -1.24
N TYR A 21 11.57 5.13 -1.46
CA TYR A 21 11.89 4.14 -0.43
C TYR A 21 12.72 4.73 0.71
N GLN A 22 12.31 4.46 1.94
CA GLN A 22 12.97 4.98 3.15
C GLN A 22 13.65 3.89 3.97
N GLY A 23 13.10 2.67 3.99
CA GLY A 23 13.73 1.56 4.70
C GLY A 23 12.86 0.32 4.86
N THR A 24 13.28 -0.55 5.77
CA THR A 24 12.55 -1.75 6.17
C THR A 24 12.40 -1.79 7.69
N ARG A 25 11.25 -2.23 8.18
CA ARG A 25 10.95 -2.47 9.59
C ARG A 25 10.05 -3.68 9.73
N ASN A 26 10.40 -4.64 10.61
CA ASN A 26 9.57 -5.82 10.88
C ASN A 26 9.13 -6.58 9.61
N SER A 27 10.05 -6.78 8.67
CA SER A 27 9.81 -7.41 7.35
C SER A 27 8.91 -6.64 6.39
N TRP A 28 8.50 -5.41 6.72
CA TRP A 28 7.83 -4.48 5.82
C TRP A 28 8.82 -3.46 5.28
N SER A 29 8.78 -3.22 3.98
CA SER A 29 9.40 -2.04 3.38
C SER A 29 8.45 -0.86 3.51
N TYR A 30 8.99 0.36 3.65
CA TYR A 30 8.20 1.57 3.76
C TYR A 30 8.85 2.75 3.03
N GLY A 31 8.02 3.73 2.70
CA GLY A 31 8.44 4.92 1.99
C GLY A 31 7.37 5.99 1.89
N GLU A 32 7.64 6.98 1.06
CA GLU A 32 6.72 8.09 0.79
C GLU A 32 6.05 7.90 -0.58
N PHE A 33 4.72 7.92 -0.59
CA PHE A 33 3.90 7.81 -1.77
C PHE A 33 3.49 9.19 -2.29
N SER A 34 3.63 9.40 -3.60
CA SER A 34 3.12 10.55 -4.33
C SER A 34 2.19 10.06 -5.44
N PRO A 35 0.86 10.28 -5.32
CA PRO A 35 -0.09 9.74 -6.28
C PRO A 35 -0.05 10.48 -7.62
N PHE A 36 -0.35 9.75 -8.68
CA PHE A 36 -0.78 10.29 -9.98
C PHE A 36 -2.32 10.31 -10.04
N ASP A 37 -2.88 10.99 -11.04
CA ASP A 37 -4.34 11.07 -11.22
C ASP A 37 -5.02 9.69 -11.30
N ALA A 38 -4.34 8.70 -11.87
CA ALA A 38 -4.84 7.33 -11.98
C ALA A 38 -5.09 6.66 -10.61
N PHE A 39 -4.47 7.14 -9.53
CA PHE A 39 -4.73 6.64 -8.19
C PHE A 39 -6.17 6.89 -7.72
N ALA A 40 -6.84 7.93 -8.26
CA ALA A 40 -8.20 8.28 -7.86
C ALA A 40 -9.19 7.11 -8.00
N ALA A 41 -8.98 6.22 -8.98
CA ALA A 41 -9.80 5.03 -9.19
C ALA A 41 -9.64 3.94 -8.11
N PHE A 42 -8.60 4.05 -7.27
CA PHE A 42 -8.26 3.09 -6.21
C PHE A 42 -8.31 3.71 -4.81
N ALA A 43 -8.35 5.04 -4.72
CA ALA A 43 -8.24 5.79 -3.47
C ALA A 43 -9.29 5.41 -2.43
N GLU A 44 -10.53 5.10 -2.86
CA GLU A 44 -11.62 4.70 -1.95
C GLU A 44 -11.28 3.43 -1.17
N VAL A 45 -10.63 2.45 -1.80
CA VAL A 45 -10.29 1.17 -1.17
C VAL A 45 -9.25 1.38 -0.06
N PHE A 46 -8.20 2.15 -0.35
CA PHE A 46 -7.17 2.50 0.63
C PHE A 46 -7.69 3.43 1.73
N GLY A 47 -8.57 4.38 1.38
CA GLY A 47 -9.22 5.28 2.33
C GLY A 47 -10.10 4.53 3.33
N ARG A 48 -10.89 3.56 2.86
CA ARG A 48 -11.70 2.69 3.74
C ARG A 48 -10.81 1.90 4.70
N TRP A 49 -9.74 1.29 4.19
CA TRP A 49 -8.78 0.56 5.02
C TRP A 49 -8.16 1.47 6.09
N SER A 50 -7.66 2.65 5.71
CA SER A 50 -7.05 3.61 6.63
C SER A 50 -8.04 4.05 7.72
N LEU A 51 -9.28 4.39 7.35
CA LEU A 51 -10.31 4.74 8.32
C LEU A 51 -10.57 3.63 9.34
N LEU A 52 -10.65 2.36 8.89
CA LEU A 52 -10.87 1.22 9.78
C LEU A 52 -9.67 0.94 10.68
N MET A 53 -8.44 1.16 10.20
CA MET A 53 -7.22 1.05 11.00
C MET A 53 -7.13 2.09 12.13
N HIS A 54 -7.79 3.24 11.95
CA HIS A 54 -7.82 4.34 12.91
C HIS A 54 -9.16 4.47 13.67
N ALA A 55 -10.14 3.60 13.41
CA ALA A 55 -11.52 3.73 13.90
C ALA A 55 -11.66 3.53 15.40
N ASP A 56 -10.86 2.64 15.99
CA ASP A 56 -10.79 2.42 17.42
C ASP A 56 -9.46 3.00 17.91
N GLY A 57 -9.52 3.97 18.83
CA GLY A 57 -8.31 4.55 19.43
C GLY A 57 -7.40 3.43 19.88
N ALA A 58 -6.09 3.55 19.64
CA ALA A 58 -5.07 2.48 19.62
C ALA A 58 -5.04 1.46 20.79
N GLU A 59 -5.87 1.61 21.81
CA GLU A 59 -6.03 0.75 22.99
C GLU A 59 -7.34 -0.06 23.02
N GLU A 60 -8.35 0.27 22.20
CA GLU A 60 -9.60 -0.49 22.11
C GLU A 60 -9.51 -1.58 21.03
N ARG A 61 -9.94 -2.79 21.40
CA ARG A 61 -9.97 -3.94 20.49
C ARG A 61 -11.06 -3.71 19.45
N LEU A 62 -10.71 -3.83 18.17
CA LEU A 62 -11.67 -3.77 17.06
C LEU A 62 -12.93 -4.57 17.38
N SER A 63 -14.10 -3.94 17.19
CA SER A 63 -15.36 -4.66 17.20
C SER A 63 -15.32 -5.82 16.18
N PRO A 64 -16.02 -6.95 16.43
CA PRO A 64 -16.08 -8.05 15.47
C PRO A 64 -16.48 -7.59 14.07
N GLU A 65 -17.42 -6.66 13.98
CA GLU A 65 -17.94 -6.07 12.74
C GLU A 65 -16.85 -5.25 12.03
N ALA A 66 -16.18 -4.35 12.74
CA ALA A 66 -15.06 -3.58 12.17
C ALA A 66 -13.90 -4.49 11.72
N GLY A 67 -13.65 -5.59 12.44
CA GLY A 67 -12.66 -6.59 12.06
C GLY A 67 -13.01 -7.35 10.77
N VAL A 68 -14.30 -7.58 10.50
CA VAL A 68 -14.75 -8.16 9.22
C VAL A 68 -14.55 -7.15 8.09
N GLU A 69 -14.98 -5.90 8.29
CA GLU A 69 -14.84 -4.85 7.29
C GLU A 69 -13.38 -4.55 6.93
N LEU A 70 -12.48 -4.56 7.93
CA LEU A 70 -11.06 -4.36 7.71
C LEU A 70 -10.50 -5.47 6.81
N ARG A 71 -10.86 -6.72 7.10
CA ARG A 71 -10.43 -7.87 6.30
C ARG A 71 -10.95 -7.82 4.86
N GLU A 72 -12.18 -7.36 4.65
CA GLU A 72 -12.73 -7.15 3.31
C GLU A 72 -11.95 -6.08 2.54
N ALA A 73 -11.58 -4.97 3.21
CA ALA A 73 -10.76 -3.94 2.61
C ALA A 73 -9.36 -4.47 2.24
N GLU A 74 -8.72 -5.24 3.13
CA GLU A 74 -7.44 -5.89 2.86
C GLU A 74 -7.51 -6.83 1.64
N TYR A 75 -8.55 -7.67 1.54
CA TYR A 75 -8.74 -8.52 0.37
C TYR A 75 -8.96 -7.73 -0.92
N ALA A 76 -9.69 -6.62 -0.85
CA ALA A 76 -9.88 -5.75 -2.01
C ALA A 76 -8.55 -5.13 -2.48
N ILE A 77 -7.67 -4.74 -1.54
CA ILE A 77 -6.33 -4.24 -1.84
C ILE A 77 -5.45 -5.34 -2.46
N ASP A 78 -5.41 -6.52 -1.87
CA ASP A 78 -4.62 -7.65 -2.38
C ASP A 78 -5.04 -8.03 -3.81
N ALA A 79 -6.34 -7.94 -4.12
CA ALA A 79 -6.88 -8.18 -5.46
C ALA A 79 -6.42 -7.15 -6.52
N LEU A 80 -5.84 -6.01 -6.10
CA LEU A 80 -5.28 -5.02 -7.03
C LEU A 80 -3.96 -5.48 -7.65
N LYS A 81 -3.32 -6.54 -7.13
CA LYS A 81 -2.06 -7.09 -7.68
C LYS A 81 -0.99 -6.01 -7.84
N ALA A 82 -0.54 -5.48 -6.71
CA ALA A 82 0.42 -4.39 -6.70
C ALA A 82 1.82 -4.84 -7.18
N GLU A 83 2.47 -3.95 -7.93
CA GLU A 83 3.82 -4.16 -8.44
C GLU A 83 4.66 -2.88 -8.27
N LEU A 84 5.96 -3.03 -8.02
CA LEU A 84 6.93 -1.93 -8.03
C LEU A 84 7.88 -2.08 -9.21
N ARG A 85 8.03 -1.00 -9.97
CA ARG A 85 9.03 -0.89 -11.03
C ARG A 85 10.09 0.14 -10.65
N THR A 86 11.34 -0.29 -10.57
CA THR A 86 12.51 0.59 -10.46
C THR A 86 13.20 0.68 -11.82
N ASN A 87 14.08 1.66 -12.02
CA ASN A 87 14.90 1.75 -13.23
C ASN A 87 15.81 0.53 -13.44
N GLU A 88 16.13 -0.19 -12.37
CA GLU A 88 17.00 -1.37 -12.39
C GLU A 88 16.22 -2.68 -12.51
N THR A 89 14.88 -2.66 -12.40
CA THR A 89 14.07 -3.88 -12.36
C THR A 89 13.13 -3.94 -13.56
N ASP A 90 13.45 -4.84 -14.50
CA ASP A 90 12.56 -5.30 -15.56
C ASP A 90 12.62 -6.85 -15.60
N PRO A 91 11.50 -7.56 -15.36
CA PRO A 91 10.13 -7.07 -15.15
C PRO A 91 9.89 -6.44 -13.76
N PRO A 92 8.76 -5.71 -13.54
CA PRO A 92 8.36 -5.19 -12.23
C PRO A 92 8.28 -6.28 -11.15
N ARG A 93 8.57 -5.90 -9.90
CA ARG A 93 8.48 -6.81 -8.74
C ARG A 93 7.05 -6.86 -8.25
N ARG A 94 6.51 -8.06 -8.06
CA ARG A 94 5.20 -8.25 -7.43
C ARG A 94 5.30 -8.07 -5.93
N LEU A 95 4.32 -7.37 -5.36
CA LEU A 95 4.18 -7.21 -3.93
C LEU A 95 3.20 -8.26 -3.41
N ALA A 96 3.49 -8.82 -2.25
CA ALA A 96 2.58 -9.72 -1.56
C ALA A 96 1.43 -8.93 -0.92
N GLN A 97 1.75 -7.78 -0.32
CA GLN A 97 0.79 -6.86 0.31
C GLN A 97 1.27 -5.42 0.15
N VAL A 98 0.35 -4.47 0.05
CA VAL A 98 0.63 -3.03 0.03
C VAL A 98 -0.44 -2.28 0.80
N ASN A 99 -0.05 -1.32 1.63
CA ASN A 99 -0.95 -0.43 2.35
C ASN A 99 -0.54 1.02 2.09
N ILE A 100 -1.52 1.90 1.89
CA ILE A 100 -1.31 3.33 1.68
C ILE A 100 -2.17 4.09 2.67
N ASP A 101 -1.53 4.93 3.48
CA ASP A 101 -2.16 5.84 4.44
C ASP A 101 -1.64 7.26 4.24
N GLY A 102 -2.39 8.07 3.51
CA GLY A 102 -1.95 9.39 3.07
C GLY A 102 -0.67 9.31 2.24
N ARG A 103 0.43 9.86 2.76
CA ARG A 103 1.76 9.80 2.12
C ARG A 103 2.57 8.57 2.53
N LEU A 104 2.18 7.85 3.57
CA LEU A 104 2.87 6.64 3.97
C LEU A 104 2.45 5.50 3.05
N ILE A 105 3.44 4.75 2.56
CA ILE A 105 3.21 3.46 1.92
C ILE A 105 4.08 2.41 2.58
N GLU A 106 3.49 1.25 2.85
CA GLU A 106 4.14 0.07 3.39
C GLU A 106 3.85 -1.13 2.50
N TRP A 107 4.83 -2.01 2.30
CA TRP A 107 4.63 -3.21 1.50
C TRP A 107 5.48 -4.39 1.95
N LYS A 108 5.04 -5.58 1.56
CA LYS A 108 5.79 -6.83 1.66
C LYS A 108 6.08 -7.40 0.29
N GLU A 109 7.26 -7.97 0.14
CA GLU A 109 7.64 -8.80 -1.00
C GLU A 109 7.37 -10.29 -0.68
N PHE A 110 7.38 -11.16 -1.69
CA PHE A 110 7.26 -12.62 -1.55
C PHE A 110 8.55 -13.29 -1.04
#